data_AF-A0A819QH87-F1
#
_entry.id   AF-A0A819QH87-F1
#
_cell.length_a   1.000
_cell.length_b   1.000
_cell.length_c   1.000
_cell.angle_alpha   90.00
_cell.angle_beta   90.00
_cell.angle_gamma   90.00
#
_symmetry.space_group_name_H-M   'P 1'
#
loop_
_entity.id
_entity.type
_entity.pdbx_description
1 polymer ?
#
loop_
_entity_poly.entity_id
_entity_poly.type
_entity_poly.pdbx_seq_one_letter_code
_entity_poly.pdbx_strand_id
1 'polypeptide(L)'
;MPRISHIFLQYTTCSCSHLWRIERSPPSYIFGTMHVSHERVWPYISKEIRQAFSSSTHVYAEFNPTDDTYWDDFLRCIVNRTRRVERSTNAATPGKIVDVHLMMEARRSNKTTGSLETPEYFCEKLFMVANSTTWTLAVDTIKSRVKNGTFGEPKMYEPEEFLKAYICSEFDDEYMENLWNTSTEFDGIVMRDENMSRRIHSLLKKSKKNRYFFAVGAGHMFGKREHLIVRLKKYGYKIT
;
A
#
# COMPACT_ATOMS: atom_id res chain seq x y z
N MET A 1 -8.36 -16.07 -20.07
CA MET A 1 -8.05 -15.54 -18.72
C MET A 1 -9.35 -15.01 -18.12
N PRO A 2 -9.73 -15.39 -16.88
CA PRO A 2 -10.93 -14.84 -16.25
C PRO A 2 -10.78 -13.31 -16.15
N ARG A 3 -11.82 -12.56 -16.52
CA ARG A 3 -11.84 -11.11 -16.30
C ARG A 3 -11.87 -10.89 -14.79
N ILE A 4 -11.05 -9.98 -14.24
CA ILE A 4 -11.08 -9.56 -12.82
C ILE A 4 -12.51 -9.39 -12.28
N SER A 5 -13.39 -8.85 -13.13
CA SER A 5 -14.79 -8.65 -12.82
C SER A 5 -15.52 -9.93 -12.41
N HIS A 6 -15.19 -11.10 -12.99
CA HIS A 6 -15.83 -12.37 -12.62
C HIS A 6 -15.45 -12.82 -11.21
N ILE A 7 -14.17 -12.71 -10.84
CA ILE A 7 -13.68 -13.11 -9.50
C ILE A 7 -14.29 -12.19 -8.44
N PHE A 8 -14.27 -10.88 -8.67
CA PHE A 8 -14.89 -9.93 -7.73
C PHE A 8 -16.40 -10.10 -7.58
N LEU A 9 -17.11 -10.34 -8.70
CA LEU A 9 -18.57 -10.58 -8.67
C LEU A 9 -18.93 -11.88 -7.93
N GLN A 10 -18.03 -12.87 -7.92
CA GLN A 10 -18.25 -14.15 -7.24
C GLN A 10 -18.11 -14.04 -5.71
N TYR A 11 -17.39 -13.04 -5.20
CA TYR A 11 -17.11 -12.86 -3.78
C TYR A 11 -17.75 -11.60 -3.16
N THR A 12 -18.70 -10.94 -3.83
CA THR A 12 -19.39 -9.74 -3.28
C THR A 12 -20.24 -10.02 -2.04
N THR A 13 -20.49 -11.28 -1.70
CA THR A 13 -21.20 -11.68 -0.47
C THR A 13 -20.28 -11.75 0.75
N CYS A 14 -18.97 -11.72 0.53
CA CYS A 14 -17.98 -11.61 1.59
C CYS A 14 -17.81 -10.14 2.01
N SER A 15 -17.91 -9.85 3.32
CA SER A 15 -17.69 -8.51 3.85
C SER A 15 -16.55 -8.49 4.85
N CYS A 16 -15.39 -7.96 4.45
CA CYS A 16 -14.44 -7.44 5.42
C CYS A 16 -13.92 -6.07 5.00
N SER A 17 -14.11 -5.12 5.91
CA SER A 17 -13.50 -3.82 5.77
C SER A 17 -12.07 -3.97 6.26
N HIS A 18 -11.10 -4.03 5.35
CA HIS A 18 -9.67 -3.82 5.62
C HIS A 18 -9.40 -2.38 6.09
N LEU A 19 -10.25 -1.85 6.97
CA LEU A 19 -10.36 -0.47 7.38
C LEU A 19 -10.36 -0.43 8.90
N TRP A 20 -9.34 0.18 9.46
CA TRP A 20 -9.24 0.47 10.88
C TRP A 20 -9.49 1.95 11.11
N ARG A 21 -10.29 2.27 12.12
CA ARG A 21 -10.59 3.63 12.53
C ARG A 21 -9.78 3.99 13.76
N ILE A 22 -8.99 5.05 13.65
CA ILE A 22 -8.33 5.71 14.78
C ILE A 22 -9.35 6.65 15.43
N GLU A 23 -9.71 6.35 16.68
CA GLU A 23 -10.70 7.12 17.43
C GLU A 23 -10.13 8.45 17.90
N ARG A 24 -10.57 9.51 17.22
CA ARG A 24 -10.26 10.92 17.48
C ARG A 24 -11.34 11.80 16.85
N SER A 25 -11.31 13.10 17.14
CA SER A 25 -12.23 14.08 16.54
C SER A 25 -11.45 15.14 15.75
N PRO A 26 -11.57 15.20 14.41
CA PRO A 26 -12.24 14.21 13.54
C PRO A 26 -11.50 12.86 13.51
N PRO A 27 -12.17 11.75 13.10
CA PRO A 27 -11.55 10.42 13.04
C PRO A 27 -10.39 10.37 12.05
N SER A 28 -9.62 9.30 12.06
CA SER A 28 -8.67 8.99 10.99
C SER A 28 -8.72 7.51 10.69
N TYR A 29 -8.23 7.10 9.53
CA TYR A 29 -8.44 5.76 9.01
C TYR A 29 -7.15 5.16 8.50
N ILE A 30 -7.03 3.85 8.63
CA ILE A 30 -5.96 3.04 8.05
C ILE A 30 -6.65 2.02 7.15
N PHE A 31 -6.28 1.98 5.89
CA PHE A 31 -6.78 1.05 4.89
C PHE A 31 -5.66 0.10 4.48
N GLY A 32 -5.90 -1.20 4.66
CA GLY A 32 -5.04 -2.30 4.22
C GLY A 32 -5.13 -2.50 2.72
N THR A 33 -4.23 -1.93 1.92
CA THR A 33 -4.21 -2.10 0.45
C THR A 33 -3.63 -3.44 0.03
N MET A 34 -3.91 -3.84 -1.21
CA MET A 34 -3.26 -4.97 -1.86
C MET A 34 -2.43 -4.41 -3.03
N HIS A 35 -1.13 -4.22 -2.80
CA HIS A 35 -0.26 -3.35 -3.61
C HIS A 35 -0.24 -3.60 -5.13
N VAL A 36 -0.43 -4.85 -5.54
CA VAL A 36 -0.38 -5.26 -6.96
C VAL A 36 -1.76 -5.43 -7.58
N SER A 37 -2.83 -5.12 -6.85
CA SER A 37 -4.18 -5.17 -7.40
C SER A 37 -4.35 -4.16 -8.51
N HIS A 38 -4.97 -4.59 -9.60
CA HIS A 38 -5.39 -3.67 -10.64
C HIS A 38 -6.42 -2.67 -10.08
N GLU A 39 -6.37 -1.40 -10.48
CA GLU A 39 -7.32 -0.36 -10.06
C GLU A 39 -8.82 -0.71 -10.28
N ARG A 40 -9.13 -1.67 -11.17
CA ARG A 40 -10.49 -2.14 -11.44
C ARG A 40 -11.14 -2.82 -10.23
N VAL A 41 -10.38 -3.11 -9.18
CA VAL A 41 -10.92 -3.57 -7.90
C VAL A 41 -11.62 -2.45 -7.12
N TRP A 42 -11.30 -1.18 -7.38
CA TRP A 42 -11.78 -0.04 -6.59
C TRP A 42 -13.32 0.08 -6.49
N PRO A 43 -14.11 -0.14 -7.57
CA PRO A 43 -15.56 -0.17 -7.48
C PRO A 43 -16.13 -1.30 -6.61
N TYR A 44 -15.33 -2.33 -6.32
CA TYR A 44 -15.72 -3.47 -5.49
C TYR A 44 -15.20 -3.38 -4.05
N ILE A 45 -14.33 -2.42 -3.75
CA ILE A 45 -13.92 -2.10 -2.37
C ILE A 45 -15.14 -1.62 -1.57
N SER A 46 -15.18 -1.95 -0.28
CA SER A 46 -16.34 -1.69 0.59
C SER A 46 -16.74 -0.21 0.60
N LYS A 47 -18.04 0.06 0.79
CA LYS A 47 -18.59 1.42 0.82
C LYS A 47 -17.97 2.24 1.96
N GLU A 48 -17.68 1.61 3.08
CA GLU A 48 -17.09 2.18 4.29
C GLU A 48 -15.69 2.73 3.99
N ILE A 49 -14.86 1.97 3.27
CA ILE A 49 -13.52 2.41 2.86
C ILE A 49 -13.62 3.64 1.94
N ARG A 50 -14.51 3.61 0.95
CA ARG A 50 -14.71 4.76 0.05
C ARG A 50 -15.24 6.00 0.78
N GLN A 51 -16.10 5.82 1.79
CA GLN A 51 -16.59 6.93 2.63
C GLN A 51 -15.49 7.49 3.53
N ALA A 52 -14.67 6.63 4.14
CA ALA A 52 -13.50 7.04 4.90
C ALA A 52 -12.51 7.83 4.03
N PHE A 53 -12.24 7.37 2.81
CA PHE A 53 -11.40 8.08 1.85
C PHE A 53 -12.01 9.43 1.45
N SER A 54 -13.27 9.44 1.02
CA SER A 54 -13.96 10.65 0.56
C SER A 54 -14.00 11.73 1.63
N SER A 55 -14.31 11.35 2.88
CA SER A 55 -14.38 12.29 3.99
C SER A 55 -13.02 12.85 4.42
N SER A 56 -11.93 12.14 4.16
CA SER A 56 -10.57 12.51 4.60
C SER A 56 -9.98 13.68 3.80
N THR A 57 -9.25 14.57 4.48
CA THR A 57 -8.60 15.73 3.85
C THR A 57 -7.14 15.46 3.52
N HIS A 58 -6.55 14.45 4.17
CA HIS A 58 -5.15 14.08 4.03
C HIS A 58 -5.06 12.58 3.71
N VAL A 59 -4.31 12.23 2.67
CA VAL A 59 -4.12 10.85 2.22
C VAL A 59 -2.64 10.55 2.17
N TYR A 60 -2.21 9.52 2.89
CA TYR A 60 -0.81 9.11 2.94
C TYR A 60 -0.72 7.64 2.58
N ALA A 61 0.14 7.29 1.64
CA ALA A 61 0.42 5.89 1.30
C ALA A 61 1.83 5.50 1.76
N GLU A 62 2.21 4.22 1.70
CA GLU A 62 3.57 3.78 2.03
C GLU A 62 4.62 4.57 1.21
N PHE A 63 4.40 4.63 -0.10
CA PHE A 63 5.13 5.44 -1.06
C PHE A 63 4.17 6.42 -1.75
N ASN A 64 4.68 7.57 -2.25
CA ASN A 64 3.83 8.54 -2.95
C ASN A 64 4.05 8.46 -4.46
N PRO A 65 3.18 7.76 -5.20
CA PRO A 65 3.33 7.61 -6.64
C PRO A 65 3.00 8.88 -7.44
N THR A 66 2.58 9.95 -6.79
CA THR A 66 2.11 11.18 -7.46
C THR A 66 3.02 12.37 -7.22
N ASP A 67 4.12 12.17 -6.50
CA ASP A 67 5.16 13.16 -6.25
C ASP A 67 6.36 12.84 -7.13
N ASP A 68 6.62 13.72 -8.08
CA ASP A 68 7.71 13.54 -9.06
C ASP A 68 9.08 13.56 -8.36
N THR A 69 9.24 14.33 -7.28
CA THR A 69 10.49 14.38 -6.50
C THR A 69 10.72 13.06 -5.78
N TYR A 70 9.68 12.52 -5.14
CA TYR A 70 9.73 11.21 -4.49
C TYR A 70 10.18 10.13 -5.48
N TRP A 71 9.62 10.14 -6.69
CA TRP A 71 9.98 9.18 -7.72
C TRP A 71 11.39 9.34 -8.23
N ASP A 72 11.83 10.58 -8.47
CA ASP A 72 13.18 10.84 -8.92
C ASP A 72 14.20 10.30 -7.90
N ASP A 73 13.95 10.49 -6.61
CA ASP A 73 14.80 10.02 -5.52
C ASP A 73 14.81 8.49 -5.44
N PHE A 74 13.62 7.88 -5.53
CA PHE A 74 13.47 6.43 -5.55
C PHE A 74 14.19 5.79 -6.75
N LEU A 75 14.01 6.34 -7.95
CA LEU A 75 14.67 5.86 -9.16
C LEU A 75 16.19 6.00 -9.08
N ARG A 76 16.70 7.12 -8.55
CA ARG A 76 18.14 7.28 -8.30
C ARG A 76 18.67 6.16 -7.39
N CYS A 77 17.93 5.81 -6.33
CA CYS A 77 18.32 4.70 -5.47
C CYS A 77 18.33 3.34 -6.21
N ILE A 78 17.29 3.02 -6.99
CA ILE A 78 17.23 1.78 -7.80
C ILE A 78 18.40 1.71 -8.80
N VAL A 79 18.66 2.79 -9.52
CA VAL A 79 19.73 2.85 -10.53
C VAL A 79 21.10 2.65 -9.89
N ASN A 80 21.38 3.35 -8.79
CA ASN A 80 22.64 3.23 -8.07
C ASN A 80 22.91 1.81 -7.57
N ARG A 81 21.86 1.09 -7.14
CA ARG A 81 21.98 -0.28 -6.60
C ARG A 81 22.02 -1.35 -7.69
N THR A 82 21.26 -1.21 -8.77
CA THR A 82 21.18 -2.24 -9.83
C THR A 82 22.23 -2.09 -10.92
N ARG A 83 22.80 -0.89 -11.11
CA ARG A 83 23.62 -0.52 -12.29
C ARG A 83 22.94 -0.83 -13.64
N ARG A 84 21.61 -1.00 -13.67
CA ARG A 84 20.89 -1.65 -14.78
C ARG A 84 19.65 -0.92 -15.28
N VAL A 85 19.55 0.40 -15.11
CA VAL A 85 18.44 1.12 -15.74
C VAL A 85 18.83 2.52 -16.21
N GLU A 86 18.74 2.76 -17.52
CA GLU A 86 18.81 4.10 -18.11
C GLU A 86 17.51 4.85 -17.82
N ARG A 87 17.62 6.14 -17.48
CA ARG A 87 16.49 7.00 -17.12
C ARG A 87 15.62 7.27 -18.36
N SER A 88 14.35 6.87 -18.38
CA SER A 88 13.39 7.35 -19.38
C SER A 88 13.14 8.84 -19.18
N THR A 89 13.26 9.63 -20.24
CA THR A 89 12.96 11.07 -20.28
C THR A 89 11.47 11.37 -20.49
N ASN A 90 10.62 10.36 -20.69
CA ASN A 90 9.21 10.55 -20.96
C ASN A 90 8.41 10.81 -19.68
N ALA A 91 7.51 11.80 -19.75
CA ALA A 91 6.48 12.03 -18.75
C ALA A 91 5.67 10.74 -18.55
N ALA A 92 5.57 10.35 -17.30
CA ALA A 92 5.41 8.95 -17.05
C ALA A 92 3.93 8.66 -16.67
N THR A 93 3.22 7.82 -17.45
CA THR A 93 1.81 7.45 -17.23
C THR A 93 1.58 6.59 -15.97
N PRO A 94 0.78 7.05 -14.99
CA PRO A 94 0.50 6.31 -13.76
C PRO A 94 0.00 4.89 -14.03
N GLY A 95 0.42 3.95 -13.20
CA GLY A 95 0.04 2.54 -13.32
C GLY A 95 -1.40 2.30 -12.96
N LYS A 96 -1.95 1.23 -13.53
CA LYS A 96 -3.29 0.75 -13.21
C LYS A 96 -3.29 -0.10 -11.94
N ILE A 97 -2.55 0.29 -10.90
CA ILE A 97 -2.55 -0.38 -9.59
C ILE A 97 -3.32 0.45 -8.57
N VAL A 98 -3.93 -0.21 -7.59
CA VAL A 98 -4.85 0.43 -6.64
C VAL A 98 -4.21 1.56 -5.83
N ASP A 99 -2.96 1.41 -5.38
CA ASP A 99 -2.25 2.43 -4.59
C ASP A 99 -1.98 3.70 -5.42
N VAL A 100 -1.61 3.52 -6.69
CA VAL A 100 -1.42 4.63 -7.64
C VAL A 100 -2.75 5.31 -7.93
N HIS A 101 -3.80 4.52 -8.19
CA HIS A 101 -5.14 5.03 -8.41
C HIS A 101 -5.62 5.88 -7.22
N LEU A 102 -5.49 5.35 -5.99
CA LEU A 102 -5.92 6.00 -4.77
C LEU A 102 -5.23 7.36 -4.55
N MET A 103 -3.92 7.40 -4.77
CA MET A 103 -3.13 8.63 -4.60
C MET A 103 -3.41 9.64 -5.71
N MET A 104 -3.61 9.18 -6.96
CA MET A 104 -4.05 10.04 -8.07
C MET A 104 -5.42 10.64 -7.81
N GLU A 105 -6.37 9.84 -7.31
CA GLU A 105 -7.72 10.30 -6.96
C GLU A 105 -7.68 11.30 -5.80
N ALA A 106 -6.82 11.07 -4.80
CA ALA A 106 -6.63 12.01 -3.71
C ALA A 106 -6.13 13.37 -4.22
N ARG A 107 -5.14 13.37 -5.13
CA ARG A 107 -4.63 14.59 -5.78
C ARG A 107 -5.70 15.29 -6.61
N ARG A 108 -6.47 14.55 -7.42
CA ARG A 108 -7.60 15.10 -8.21
C ARG A 108 -8.69 15.72 -7.34
N SER A 109 -8.92 15.13 -6.17
CA SER A 109 -9.88 15.62 -5.18
C SER A 109 -9.32 16.73 -4.27
N ASN A 110 -8.19 17.38 -4.64
CA ASN A 110 -7.53 18.44 -3.86
C ASN A 110 -7.21 18.06 -2.40
N LYS A 111 -7.02 16.76 -2.12
CA LYS A 111 -6.59 16.29 -0.81
C LYS A 111 -5.08 16.50 -0.67
N THR A 112 -4.61 16.73 0.54
CA THR A 112 -3.15 16.73 0.81
C THR A 112 -2.62 15.31 0.71
N THR A 113 -1.65 15.07 -0.17
CA THR A 113 -1.03 13.75 -0.33
C THR A 113 0.36 13.68 0.29
N GLY A 114 0.81 12.48 0.66
CA GLY A 114 2.18 12.25 1.14
C GLY A 114 2.56 10.78 1.25
N SER A 115 3.80 10.50 1.64
CA SER A 115 4.29 9.15 1.91
C SER A 115 4.54 8.92 3.40
N LEU A 116 4.44 7.66 3.82
CA LEU A 116 4.82 7.19 5.15
C LEU A 116 6.29 6.80 5.22
N GLU A 117 6.87 6.39 4.10
CA GLU A 117 8.27 6.01 3.97
C GLU A 117 8.98 6.99 3.04
N THR A 118 10.27 7.24 3.29
CA THR A 118 11.10 8.05 2.38
C THR A 118 11.45 7.22 1.14
N PRO A 119 11.76 7.85 0.00
CA PRO A 119 12.10 7.12 -1.22
C PRO A 119 13.35 6.23 -1.04
N GLU A 120 14.35 6.69 -0.28
CA GLU A 120 15.56 5.90 0.03
C GLU A 120 15.23 4.69 0.89
N TYR A 121 14.40 4.87 1.93
CA TYR A 121 14.01 3.80 2.83
C TYR A 121 13.16 2.76 2.10
N PHE A 122 12.17 3.20 1.33
CA PHE A 122 11.33 2.32 0.52
C PHE A 122 12.17 1.51 -0.47
N CYS A 123 13.12 2.17 -1.17
CA CYS A 123 14.07 1.50 -2.04
C CYS A 123 14.91 0.44 -1.30
N GLU A 124 15.55 0.81 -0.18
CA GLU A 124 16.37 -0.13 0.60
C GLU A 124 15.58 -1.36 1.02
N LYS A 125 14.35 -1.17 1.54
CA LYS A 125 13.52 -2.29 2.01
C LYS A 125 12.97 -3.13 0.86
N LEU A 126 12.72 -2.54 -0.31
CA LEU A 126 12.39 -3.30 -1.50
C LEU A 126 13.54 -4.27 -1.87
N PHE A 127 14.80 -3.83 -1.81
CA PHE A 127 15.95 -4.72 -2.08
C PHE A 127 16.18 -5.82 -1.02
N MET A 128 15.65 -5.67 0.20
CA MET A 128 15.77 -6.75 1.20
C MET A 128 14.97 -7.99 0.80
N VAL A 129 13.93 -7.82 -0.02
CA VAL A 129 13.09 -8.91 -0.53
C VAL A 129 13.50 -9.36 -1.92
N ALA A 130 14.73 -9.05 -2.37
CA ALA A 130 15.17 -9.19 -3.77
C ALA A 130 15.09 -10.59 -4.41
N ASN A 131 14.85 -11.64 -3.61
CA ASN A 131 14.68 -13.01 -4.09
C ASN A 131 13.23 -13.51 -3.99
N SER A 132 12.27 -12.63 -3.67
CA SER A 132 10.87 -12.98 -3.58
C SER A 132 10.10 -12.76 -4.88
N THR A 133 8.95 -13.43 -5.00
CA THR A 133 7.99 -13.19 -6.08
C THR A 133 7.51 -11.74 -6.05
N THR A 134 7.26 -11.18 -4.85
CA THR A 134 6.90 -9.77 -4.62
C THR A 134 7.91 -8.81 -5.23
N TRP A 135 9.21 -9.07 -5.05
CA TRP A 135 10.27 -8.29 -5.68
C TRP A 135 10.24 -8.39 -7.20
N THR A 136 10.09 -9.61 -7.73
CA THR A 136 10.06 -9.81 -9.18
C THR A 136 8.92 -9.01 -9.82
N LEU A 137 7.74 -9.00 -9.20
CA LEU A 137 6.59 -8.20 -9.66
C LEU A 137 6.83 -6.69 -9.51
N ALA A 138 7.33 -6.25 -8.36
CA ALA A 138 7.62 -4.84 -8.12
C ALA A 138 8.68 -4.31 -9.10
N VAL A 139 9.78 -5.05 -9.29
CA VAL A 139 10.86 -4.71 -10.21
C VAL A 139 10.40 -4.73 -11.66
N ASP A 140 9.57 -5.68 -12.09
CA ASP A 140 9.03 -5.67 -13.46
C ASP A 140 8.14 -4.46 -13.72
N THR A 141 7.34 -4.07 -12.72
CA THR A 141 6.50 -2.87 -12.77
C THR A 141 7.36 -1.60 -12.86
N ILE A 142 8.42 -1.51 -12.04
CA ILE A 142 9.39 -0.42 -12.03
C ILE A 142 10.18 -0.39 -13.35
N LYS A 143 10.67 -1.52 -13.84
CA LYS A 143 11.38 -1.62 -15.13
C LYS A 143 10.49 -1.15 -16.28
N SER A 144 9.21 -1.50 -16.29
CA SER A 144 8.26 -0.99 -17.29
C SER A 144 8.15 0.54 -17.22
N ARG A 145 8.10 1.10 -16.01
CA ARG A 145 8.05 2.55 -15.80
C ARG A 145 9.30 3.22 -16.31
N VAL A 146 10.46 2.66 -16.00
CA VAL A 146 11.75 3.22 -16.43
C VAL A 146 11.97 3.05 -17.92
N LYS A 147 11.48 1.98 -18.55
CA LYS A 147 11.65 1.77 -20.00
C LYS A 147 10.62 2.54 -20.83
N ASN A 148 9.36 2.55 -20.41
CA ASN A 148 8.24 2.99 -21.23
C ASN A 148 7.57 4.28 -20.73
N GLY A 149 8.04 4.85 -19.62
CA GLY A 149 7.34 5.92 -18.91
C GLY A 149 6.07 5.43 -18.21
N THR A 150 5.61 4.18 -18.38
CA THR A 150 4.35 3.72 -17.81
C THR A 150 4.58 2.63 -16.78
N PHE A 151 3.98 2.72 -15.60
CA PHE A 151 3.88 1.52 -14.75
C PHE A 151 3.08 0.48 -15.54
N GLY A 152 3.67 -0.70 -15.74
CA GLY A 152 3.07 -1.76 -16.53
C GLY A 152 1.75 -2.23 -15.91
N GLU A 153 0.88 -2.85 -16.71
CA GLU A 153 -0.18 -3.66 -16.13
C GLU A 153 0.45 -4.79 -15.31
N PRO A 154 -0.10 -5.13 -14.12
CA PRO A 154 0.38 -6.28 -13.36
C PRO A 154 0.39 -7.52 -14.27
N LYS A 155 1.58 -8.08 -14.54
CA LYS A 155 1.72 -9.25 -15.42
C LYS A 155 1.07 -10.51 -14.83
N MET A 156 0.86 -10.52 -13.52
CA MET A 156 0.26 -11.61 -12.77
C MET A 156 -0.80 -10.99 -11.84
N TYR A 157 -2.04 -11.44 -12.00
CA TYR A 157 -3.03 -11.28 -10.93
C TYR A 157 -2.59 -12.17 -9.78
N GLU A 158 -2.70 -11.67 -8.55
CA GLU A 158 -2.53 -12.51 -7.36
C GLU A 158 -3.30 -13.82 -7.54
N PRO A 159 -2.77 -14.96 -7.04
CA PRO A 159 -3.52 -16.21 -7.05
C PRO A 159 -4.94 -15.96 -6.55
N GLU A 160 -5.94 -16.55 -7.21
CA GLU A 160 -7.35 -16.37 -6.87
C GLU A 160 -7.62 -16.60 -5.37
N GLU A 161 -6.85 -17.51 -4.76
CA GLU A 161 -6.83 -17.79 -3.33
C GLU A 161 -6.40 -16.59 -2.46
N PHE A 162 -5.36 -15.85 -2.83
CA PHE A 162 -4.93 -14.65 -2.11
C PHE A 162 -5.99 -13.55 -2.22
N LEU A 163 -6.52 -13.35 -3.43
CA LEU A 163 -7.59 -12.39 -3.68
C LEU A 163 -8.86 -12.75 -2.90
N LYS A 164 -9.22 -14.04 -2.87
CA LYS A 164 -10.33 -14.57 -2.07
C LYS A 164 -10.06 -14.35 -0.59
N ALA A 165 -8.86 -14.64 -0.08
CA ALA A 165 -8.54 -14.43 1.32
C ALA A 165 -8.65 -12.95 1.73
N TYR A 166 -8.14 -12.05 0.89
CA TYR A 166 -8.26 -10.60 1.07
C TYR A 166 -9.71 -10.10 0.96
N ILE A 167 -10.57 -10.66 0.09
CA ILE A 167 -11.97 -10.20 -0.01
C ILE A 167 -12.84 -10.82 1.10
N CYS A 168 -12.56 -12.07 1.47
CA CYS A 168 -13.38 -12.90 2.36
C CYS A 168 -12.92 -12.98 3.81
N SER A 169 -11.92 -12.18 4.19
CA SER A 169 -11.43 -12.13 5.57
C SER A 169 -10.83 -13.45 6.06
N GLU A 170 -10.44 -14.32 5.13
CA GLU A 170 -9.59 -15.49 5.44
C GLU A 170 -8.12 -15.04 5.66
N PHE A 171 -7.85 -13.74 5.46
CA PHE A 171 -6.63 -13.06 5.84
C PHE A 171 -6.63 -12.78 7.36
N ASP A 172 -6.20 -13.75 8.15
CA ASP A 172 -6.10 -13.64 9.61
C ASP A 172 -4.64 -13.77 10.11
N ASP A 173 -4.46 -13.71 11.43
CA ASP A 173 -3.13 -13.81 12.04
C ASP A 173 -2.45 -15.14 11.68
N GLU A 174 -3.19 -16.25 11.58
CA GLU A 174 -2.62 -17.56 11.27
C GLU A 174 -2.19 -17.66 9.81
N TYR A 175 -3.04 -17.22 8.88
CA TYR A 175 -2.72 -17.13 7.46
C TYR A 175 -1.44 -16.32 7.25
N MET A 176 -1.35 -15.17 7.91
CA MET A 176 -0.19 -14.30 7.78
C MET A 176 1.06 -14.89 8.42
N GLU A 177 0.98 -15.48 9.60
CA GLU A 177 2.13 -16.16 10.20
C GLU A 177 2.66 -17.29 9.29
N ASN A 178 1.77 -18.06 8.65
CA ASN A 178 2.17 -19.11 7.70
C ASN A 178 2.84 -18.54 6.44
N LEU A 179 2.28 -17.46 5.88
CA LEU A 179 2.89 -16.75 4.75
C LEU A 179 4.27 -16.19 5.13
N TRP A 180 4.39 -15.57 6.30
CA TRP A 180 5.61 -14.93 6.75
C TRP A 180 6.71 -15.91 7.12
N ASN A 181 6.39 -17.02 7.80
CA ASN A 181 7.34 -18.05 8.23
C ASN A 181 8.05 -18.77 7.07
N THR A 182 7.50 -18.68 5.86
CA THR A 182 8.11 -19.25 4.66
C THR A 182 8.92 -18.22 3.86
N SER A 183 8.97 -16.96 4.31
CA SER A 183 9.54 -15.83 3.55
C SER A 183 10.74 -15.18 4.25
N THR A 184 11.78 -14.83 3.48
CA THR A 184 12.86 -13.93 3.93
C THR A 184 12.40 -12.47 4.05
N GLU A 185 11.12 -12.19 3.75
CA GLU A 185 10.49 -10.87 3.85
C GLU A 185 10.17 -10.47 5.30
N PHE A 186 10.29 -11.41 6.24
CA PHE A 186 9.91 -11.31 7.64
C PHE A 186 10.52 -10.10 8.39
N ASP A 187 11.84 -9.91 8.31
CA ASP A 187 12.53 -8.83 9.03
C ASP A 187 12.24 -7.44 8.46
N GLY A 188 11.98 -7.38 7.14
CA GLY A 188 11.68 -6.13 6.44
C GLY A 188 10.42 -5.46 6.96
N ILE A 189 9.37 -6.25 7.22
CA ILE A 189 8.05 -5.72 7.59
C ILE A 189 8.02 -5.16 9.00
N VAL A 190 8.71 -5.79 9.96
CA VAL A 190 8.76 -5.30 11.34
C VAL A 190 9.39 -3.90 11.39
N MET A 191 10.49 -3.70 10.66
CA MET A 191 11.14 -2.40 10.58
C MET A 191 10.26 -1.36 9.88
N ARG A 192 9.57 -1.74 8.80
CA ARG A 192 8.63 -0.87 8.09
C ARG A 192 7.46 -0.46 8.98
N ASP A 193 6.89 -1.38 9.75
CA ASP A 193 5.83 -1.08 10.73
C ASP A 193 6.29 -0.08 11.80
N GLU A 194 7.52 -0.23 12.28
CA GLU A 194 8.10 0.74 13.20
C GLU A 194 8.23 2.13 12.57
N ASN A 195 8.79 2.21 11.36
CA ASN A 195 8.96 3.46 10.65
C ASN A 195 7.61 4.14 10.36
N MET A 196 6.65 3.39 9.81
CA MET A 196 5.32 3.89 9.48
C MET A 196 4.54 4.30 10.72
N SER A 197 4.58 3.51 11.81
CA SER A 197 3.89 3.87 13.06
C SER A 197 4.41 5.18 13.66
N ARG A 198 5.74 5.40 13.66
CA ARG A 198 6.36 6.67 14.07
C ARG A 198 5.88 7.83 13.19
N ARG A 199 5.85 7.64 11.88
CA ARG A 199 5.42 8.67 10.92
C ARG A 199 3.94 9.02 11.09
N ILE A 200 3.07 8.02 11.21
CA ILE A 200 1.63 8.20 11.48
C ILE A 200 1.43 8.95 12.79
N HIS A 201 2.10 8.53 13.87
CA HIS A 201 2.04 9.21 15.16
C HIS A 201 2.43 10.70 15.06
N SER A 202 3.52 10.99 14.34
CA SER A 202 3.99 12.36 14.10
C SER A 202 2.95 13.20 13.34
N LEU A 203 2.37 12.68 12.25
CA LEU A 203 1.33 13.35 11.46
C LEU A 203 0.07 13.62 12.29
N LEU A 204 -0.36 12.63 13.08
CA LEU A 204 -1.53 12.74 13.94
C LEU A 204 -1.32 13.77 15.07
N LYS A 205 -0.11 13.90 15.61
CA LYS A 205 0.25 14.94 16.59
C LYS A 205 0.35 16.33 15.99
N LYS A 206 0.87 16.45 14.76
CA LYS A 206 1.05 17.74 14.08
C LYS A 206 -0.26 18.48 13.86
N SER A 207 -1.36 17.76 13.61
CA SER A 207 -2.68 18.37 13.51
C SER A 207 -3.78 17.48 14.09
N LYS A 208 -4.45 18.01 15.13
CA LYS A 208 -5.67 17.42 15.70
C LYS A 208 -6.92 17.67 14.84
N LYS A 209 -6.88 18.62 13.91
CA LYS A 209 -8.04 19.04 13.09
C LYS A 209 -8.19 18.28 11.77
N ASN A 210 -7.15 17.60 11.34
CA ASN A 210 -7.14 16.87 10.07
C ASN A 210 -7.77 15.48 10.21
N ARG A 211 -8.50 15.06 9.17
CA ARG A 211 -8.95 13.67 8.99
C ARG A 211 -8.00 13.00 8.02
N TYR A 212 -7.23 12.04 8.52
CA TYR A 212 -6.24 11.30 7.74
C TYR A 212 -6.79 9.98 7.23
N PHE A 213 -6.35 9.59 6.04
CA PHE A 213 -6.52 8.28 5.46
C PHE A 213 -5.15 7.72 5.12
N PHE A 214 -4.72 6.67 5.80
CA PHE A 214 -3.44 6.00 5.59
C PHE A 214 -3.67 4.74 4.76
N ALA A 215 -3.06 4.63 3.59
CA ALA A 215 -3.10 3.46 2.72
C ALA A 215 -1.80 2.66 2.88
N VAL A 216 -1.89 1.47 3.47
CA VAL A 216 -0.74 0.64 3.86
C VAL A 216 -1.08 -0.79 3.48
N GLY A 217 -0.13 -1.60 3.00
CA GLY A 217 -0.35 -2.98 2.62
C GLY A 217 -1.01 -3.78 3.75
N ALA A 218 -1.97 -4.63 3.41
CA ALA A 218 -2.72 -5.41 4.38
C ALA A 218 -1.84 -6.29 5.28
N GLY A 219 -0.69 -6.75 4.77
CA GLY A 219 0.30 -7.51 5.54
C GLY A 219 0.88 -6.79 6.78
N HIS A 220 0.72 -5.47 6.86
CA HIS A 220 1.12 -4.65 8.01
C HIS A 220 0.10 -4.65 9.16
N MET A 221 -1.08 -5.27 8.97
CA MET A 221 -2.20 -5.17 9.89
C MET A 221 -2.49 -6.43 10.71
N PHE A 222 -1.77 -7.53 10.46
CA PHE A 222 -2.03 -8.85 11.01
C PHE A 222 -0.75 -9.54 11.49
N GLY A 223 -0.93 -10.65 12.22
CA GLY A 223 0.11 -11.51 12.78
C GLY A 223 0.27 -11.32 14.29
N LYS A 224 0.91 -12.30 14.95
CA LYS A 224 1.12 -12.32 16.41
C LYS A 224 2.22 -11.34 16.86
N ARG A 225 3.00 -10.83 15.92
CA ARG A 225 4.06 -9.83 16.11
C ARG A 225 3.49 -8.44 16.42
N GLU A 226 4.38 -7.51 16.79
CA GLU A 226 4.02 -6.09 16.94
C GLU A 226 3.86 -5.41 15.57
N HIS A 227 2.71 -5.67 14.94
CA HIS A 227 2.30 -5.07 13.68
C HIS A 227 1.82 -3.62 13.85
N LEU A 228 1.54 -2.93 12.74
CA LEU A 228 1.27 -1.49 12.72
C LEU A 228 0.17 -1.06 13.70
N ILE A 229 -0.95 -1.79 13.74
CA ILE A 229 -2.08 -1.48 14.62
C ILE A 229 -1.68 -1.61 16.10
N VAL A 230 -0.95 -2.66 16.46
CA VAL A 230 -0.45 -2.86 17.83
C VAL A 230 0.49 -1.71 18.22
N ARG A 231 1.40 -1.31 17.33
CA ARG A 231 2.32 -0.19 17.58
C ARG A 231 1.59 1.14 17.77
N LEU A 232 0.56 1.41 16.98
CA LEU A 232 -0.26 2.61 17.15
C LEU A 232 -1.08 2.59 18.45
N LYS A 233 -1.58 1.42 18.87
CA LYS A 233 -2.20 1.26 20.20
C LYS A 233 -1.22 1.58 21.33
N LYS A 234 0.06 1.20 21.21
CA LYS A 234 1.11 1.59 22.17
C LYS A 234 1.39 3.10 22.23
N TYR A 235 1.16 3.83 21.15
CA TYR A 235 1.17 5.30 21.18
C TYR A 235 -0.05 5.92 21.88
N GLY A 236 -0.98 5.12 22.38
CA GLY A 236 -2.18 5.55 23.09
C GLY A 236 -3.41 5.78 22.20
N TYR A 237 -3.36 5.37 20.92
CA TYR A 237 -4.51 5.47 20.04
C TYR A 237 -5.49 4.32 20.28
N LYS A 238 -6.77 4.64 20.47
CA LYS A 238 -7.84 3.65 20.36
C LYS A 238 -8.13 3.39 18.88
N ILE A 239 -8.07 2.13 18.47
CA ILE A 239 -8.28 1.70 17.07
C ILE A 239 -9.31 0.57 17.05
N THR A 240 -10.33 0.72 16.19
CA THR A 240 -11.41 -0.25 15.96
C THR A 240 -11.47 -0.68 14.50
#